data_AF-A0A848J5P1-F1
#
_entry.id   AF-A0A848J5P1-F1
#
_cell.length_a   1.000
_cell.length_b   1.000
_cell.length_c   1.000
_cell.angle_alpha   90.00
_cell.angle_beta   90.00
_cell.angle_gamma   90.00
#
_symmetry.space_group_name_H-M   'P 1'
#
loop_
_entity.id
_entity.type
_entity.pdbx_description
1 polymer ?
#
loop_
_entity_poly.entity_id
_entity_poly.type
_entity_poly.pdbx_seq_one_letter_code
_entity_poly.pdbx_strand_id
1 'polypeptide(L)'
;MADIIKAIFIYLIIPFTGLMYYLGLKRKMKAQEIPAPPAIELFIIFTTYGGLLLVTLTTLFWKWSAMASLGTFFLILVAPVIMGIIVF
;
A
#
# COMPACT_ATOMS: atom_id res chain seq x y z
N MET A 1 -4.18 -24.83 -9.38
CA MET A 1 -3.92 -23.68 -10.28
C MET A 1 -4.61 -22.40 -9.82
N ALA A 2 -5.91 -22.43 -9.50
CA ALA A 2 -6.66 -21.23 -9.06
C ALA A 2 -6.01 -20.50 -7.87
N ASP A 3 -5.43 -21.23 -6.92
CA ASP A 3 -4.79 -20.62 -5.75
C ASP A 3 -3.52 -19.82 -6.11
N ILE A 4 -2.67 -20.35 -6.99
CA ILE A 4 -1.46 -19.65 -7.45
C ILE A 4 -1.84 -18.33 -8.13
N ILE A 5 -2.92 -18.33 -8.92
CA ILE A 5 -3.42 -17.13 -9.59
C ILE A 5 -3.85 -16.06 -8.57
N LYS A 6 -4.61 -16.45 -7.53
CA LYS A 6 -5.03 -15.52 -6.47
C LYS A 6 -3.82 -14.95 -5.72
N ALA A 7 -2.83 -15.77 -5.38
CA ALA A 7 -1.62 -15.32 -4.71
C ALA A 7 -0.82 -14.33 -5.56
N ILE A 8 -0.63 -14.62 -6.86
CA ILE A 8 0.03 -13.70 -7.80
C ILE A 8 -0.74 -12.39 -7.91
N PHE A 9 -2.07 -12.46 -7.98
CA PHE A 9 -2.88 -11.25 -8.11
C PHE A 9 -2.76 -10.36 -6.85
N ILE A 10 -2.91 -10.96 -5.67
CA ILE A 10 -2.88 -10.23 -4.39
C ILE A 10 -1.47 -9.73 -4.08
N TYR A 11 -0.44 -10.58 -4.15
CA TYR A 11 0.89 -10.23 -3.64
C TYR A 11 1.85 -9.64 -4.69
N LEU A 12 1.49 -9.70 -5.98
CA LEU A 12 2.36 -9.17 -7.05
C LEU A 12 1.65 -8.13 -7.91
N ILE A 13 0.54 -8.48 -8.55
CA ILE A 13 -0.11 -7.58 -9.53
C ILE A 13 -0.65 -6.32 -8.85
N ILE A 14 -1.37 -6.45 -7.74
CA ILE A 14 -1.93 -5.29 -7.03
C ILE A 14 -0.82 -4.36 -6.48
N PRO A 15 0.20 -4.85 -5.75
CA PRO A 15 1.30 -4.00 -5.29
C PRO A 15 2.05 -3.34 -6.44
N PHE A 16 2.31 -4.08 -7.52
CA PHE A 16 3.03 -3.56 -8.68
C PHE A 16 2.26 -2.45 -9.38
N THR A 17 0.96 -2.64 -9.62
CA THR A 17 0.12 -1.61 -10.23
C THR A 17 0.07 -0.35 -9.37
N GLY A 18 -0.11 -0.51 -8.04
CA GLY A 18 -0.05 0.60 -7.09
C GLY A 18 1.27 1.38 -7.13
N LEU A 19 2.40 0.66 -7.15
CA LEU A 19 3.73 1.26 -7.25
C LEU A 19 3.91 2.04 -8.56
N MET A 20 3.46 1.47 -9.68
CA MET A 20 3.52 2.13 -10.98
C MET A 20 2.69 3.43 -10.99
N TYR A 21 1.52 3.45 -10.35
CA TYR A 21 0.73 4.66 -10.19
C TYR A 21 1.44 5.72 -9.34
N TYR A 22 2.02 5.34 -8.20
CA TYR A 22 2.79 6.26 -7.35
C TYR A 22 3.98 6.88 -8.10
N LEU A 23 4.75 6.07 -8.83
CA LEU A 23 5.86 6.57 -9.64
C LEU A 23 5.39 7.49 -10.77
N GLY A 24 4.25 7.17 -11.39
CA GLY A 24 3.60 8.03 -12.38
C GLY A 24 3.20 9.38 -11.80
N LEU A 25 2.61 9.39 -10.60
CA LEU A 25 2.25 10.62 -9.89
C LEU A 25 3.49 11.46 -9.55
N LYS A 26 4.55 10.83 -9.02
CA LYS A 26 5.82 11.50 -8.73
C LYS A 26 6.45 12.12 -9.99
N ARG A 27 6.41 11.42 -11.12
CA ARG A 27 6.87 11.96 -12.41
C ARG A 27 6.04 13.17 -12.85
N LYS A 28 4.72 13.12 -12.70
CA LYS A 28 3.83 14.25 -13.01
C LYS A 28 4.12 15.47 -12.14
N MET A 29 4.28 15.28 -10.82
CA MET A 29 4.62 16.39 -9.91
C MET A 29 5.96 17.03 -10.26
N LYS A 30 6.96 16.22 -10.65
CA LYS A 30 8.25 16.73 -11.14
C LYS A 30 8.11 17.51 -12.45
N ALA A 31 7.31 17.00 -13.40
CA ALA A 31 7.10 17.66 -14.68
C ALA A 31 6.32 18.98 -14.57
N GLN A 32 5.51 19.13 -13.52
CA GLN A 32 4.77 20.35 -13.20
C GLN A 32 5.55 21.29 -12.27
N GLU A 33 6.81 20.97 -11.96
CA GLU A 33 7.68 21.77 -11.08
C GLU A 33 7.02 22.12 -9.74
N ILE A 34 6.22 21.20 -9.19
CA ILE A 34 5.53 21.43 -7.92
C ILE A 34 6.59 21.69 -6.84
N PRO A 35 6.58 22.86 -6.18
CA PRO A 35 7.51 23.16 -5.11
C PRO A 35 7.21 22.27 -3.91
N ALA A 36 8.24 21.63 -3.36
CA ALA A 36 8.15 20.73 -2.20
C ALA A 36 7.01 19.68 -2.30
N PRO A 37 7.04 18.77 -3.28
CA PRO A 37 5.99 17.77 -3.42
C PRO A 37 6.02 16.80 -2.23
N PRO A 38 4.86 16.45 -1.64
CA PRO A 38 4.77 15.59 -0.45
C PRO A 38 4.95 14.11 -0.83
N ALA A 39 6.12 13.78 -1.39
CA ALA A 39 6.39 12.48 -1.99
C ALA A 39 6.44 11.36 -0.93
N ILE A 40 6.92 11.66 0.27
CA ILE A 40 7.07 10.68 1.35
C ILE A 40 5.70 10.41 1.98
N GLU A 41 4.94 11.47 2.26
CA GLU A 41 3.59 11.43 2.81
C GLU A 41 2.67 10.66 1.88
N LEU A 42 2.72 10.95 0.57
CA LEU A 42 1.96 10.18 -0.44
C LEU A 42 2.39 8.71 -0.51
N PHE A 43 3.66 8.40 -0.29
CA PHE A 43 4.13 7.01 -0.24
C PHE A 43 3.64 6.29 1.01
N ILE A 44 3.62 6.97 2.16
CA ILE A 44 3.09 6.45 3.43
C ILE A 44 1.58 6.18 3.29
N ILE A 45 0.82 7.10 2.70
CA ILE A 45 -0.61 6.92 2.41
C ILE A 45 -0.79 5.72 1.49
N PHE A 46 -0.05 5.68 0.37
CA PHE A 46 -0.10 4.58 -0.59
C PHE A 46 0.17 3.22 0.08
N THR A 47 1.25 3.10 0.86
CA THR A 47 1.63 1.85 1.50
C THR A 47 0.66 1.44 2.62
N THR A 48 0.10 2.40 3.35
CA THR A 48 -0.87 2.14 4.42
C THR A 48 -2.20 1.63 3.87
N TYR A 49 -2.81 2.36 2.93
CA TYR A 49 -4.07 1.93 2.31
C TYR A 49 -3.87 0.72 1.38
N GLY A 50 -2.71 0.61 0.72
CA GLY A 50 -2.33 -0.58 -0.02
C GLY A 50 -2.23 -1.80 0.89
N GLY A 51 -1.57 -1.67 2.05
CA GLY A 51 -1.50 -2.72 3.07
C GLY A 51 -2.89 -3.15 3.56
N LEU A 52 -3.77 -2.19 3.84
CA LEU A 52 -5.16 -2.47 4.21
C LEU A 52 -5.90 -3.25 3.13
N LEU A 53 -5.76 -2.84 1.87
CA LEU A 53 -6.32 -3.55 0.73
C LEU A 53 -5.79 -4.99 0.65
N LEU A 54 -4.47 -5.18 0.80
CA LEU A 54 -3.86 -6.51 0.75
C LEU A 54 -4.33 -7.43 1.87
N VAL A 55 -4.44 -6.93 3.11
CA VAL A 55 -4.96 -7.71 4.24
C VAL A 55 -6.43 -8.07 4.01
N THR A 56 -7.23 -7.12 3.50
CA THR A 56 -8.64 -7.35 3.17
C THR A 56 -8.80 -8.43 2.10
N LEU A 57 -8.05 -8.32 1.00
CA LEU A 57 -8.07 -9.33 -0.07
C LEU A 57 -7.53 -10.68 0.38
N THR A 58 -6.51 -10.69 1.24
CA THR A 58 -5.99 -11.92 1.86
C THR A 58 -7.07 -12.59 2.70
N THR A 59 -7.85 -11.82 3.46
CA THR A 59 -8.96 -12.34 4.28
C THR A 59 -10.08 -12.94 3.43
N LEU A 60 -10.41 -12.30 2.31
CA LEU A 60 -11.55 -12.69 1.46
C LEU A 60 -11.21 -13.83 0.48
N PHE A 61 -10.00 -13.83 -0.07
CA PHE A 61 -9.64 -14.68 -1.21
C PHE A 61 -8.45 -15.61 -0.95
N TRP A 62 -7.78 -15.49 0.20
CA TRP A 62 -6.61 -16.28 0.54
C TRP A 62 -6.68 -16.86 1.95
N LYS A 63 -5.62 -17.55 2.37
CA LYS A 63 -5.49 -18.08 3.73
C LYS A 63 -4.77 -17.06 4.61
N TRP A 64 -5.30 -16.88 5.81
CA TRP A 64 -4.62 -16.08 6.82
C TRP A 64 -3.25 -16.67 7.14
N SER A 65 -2.22 -15.82 7.17
CA SER A 65 -0.83 -16.21 7.42
C SER A 65 -0.22 -15.34 8.51
N ALA A 66 0.91 -15.76 9.07
CA ALA A 66 1.68 -14.93 10.01
C ALA A 66 2.04 -13.56 9.41
N MET A 67 2.29 -13.50 8.10
CA MET A 67 2.54 -12.24 7.39
C MET A 67 1.31 -11.33 7.36
N ALA A 68 0.11 -11.91 7.19
CA ALA A 68 -1.14 -11.15 7.28
C ALA A 68 -1.37 -10.60 8.70
N SER A 69 -1.03 -11.37 9.74
CA SER A 69 -1.06 -10.89 11.13
C SER A 69 -0.11 -9.71 11.35
N LEU A 70 1.11 -9.77 10.82
CA LEU A 70 2.07 -8.65 10.91
C LEU A 70 1.54 -7.39 10.22
N GLY A 71 0.99 -7.53 9.01
CA GLY A 71 0.34 -6.43 8.30
C GLY A 71 -0.82 -5.83 9.11
N THR A 72 -1.66 -6.68 9.69
CA THR A 72 -2.81 -6.25 10.51
C THR A 72 -2.35 -5.54 11.79
N PHE A 73 -1.33 -6.05 12.47
CA PHE A 73 -0.73 -5.41 13.65
C PHE A 73 -0.19 -4.01 13.31
N PHE A 74 0.56 -3.89 12.21
CA PHE A 74 1.03 -2.60 11.71
C PHE A 74 -0.15 -1.64 11.44
N LEU A 75 -1.19 -2.11 10.73
CA LEU A 75 -2.34 -1.28 10.37
C LEU A 75 -3.16 -0.80 11.57
N ILE A 76 -3.24 -1.58 12.65
CA ILE A 76 -4.04 -1.23 13.83
C ILE A 76 -3.27 -0.31 14.78
N LEU A 77 -1.97 -0.56 14.98
CA LEU A 77 -1.21 0.13 16.03
C LEU A 77 -0.29 1.22 15.48
N VAL A 78 0.39 0.95 14.36
CA VAL A 78 1.45 1.82 13.84
C VAL A 78 0.90 2.79 12.81
N ALA A 79 0.06 2.32 11.89
CA ALA A 79 -0.48 3.15 10.82
C ALA A 79 -1.26 4.37 11.33
N PRO A 80 -2.13 4.31 12.36
CA PRO A 80 -2.82 5.50 12.84
C PRO A 80 -1.87 6.56 13.40
N VAL A 81 -0.79 6.14 14.08
CA VAL A 81 0.24 7.05 14.60
C VAL A 81 0.98 7.72 13.46
N ILE A 82 1.44 6.95 12.47
CA ILE A 82 2.14 7.49 11.29
C ILE A 82 1.22 8.45 10.52
N MET A 83 -0.04 8.06 10.30
CA MET A 83 -1.03 8.89 9.60
C MET A 83 -1.32 10.19 10.36
N GLY A 84 -1.34 10.14 11.69
CA GLY A 84 -1.40 11.34 12.53
C GLY A 84 -0.19 12.24 12.32
N ILE A 85 1.02 11.69 12.34
CA ILE A 85 2.27 12.46 12.19
C ILE A 85 2.34 13.19 10.85
N ILE A 86 1.89 12.59 9.73
CA ILE A 86 1.99 13.21 8.40
C ILE A 86 0.89 14.26 8.10
N VAL A 87 -0.14 14.35 8.94
CA VAL A 87 -1.23 15.33 8.79
C VAL A 87 -0.88 16.67 9.43
N PHE A 88 0.05 16.69 10.40
CA PHE A 88 0.52 17.89 11.10
C PHE A 88 1.85 18.39 10.53
#